data_AF-A0A939R109-F1
#
_entry.id   AF-A0A939R109-F1
#
_cell.length_a   1.000
_cell.length_b   1.000
_cell.length_c   1.000
_cell.angle_alpha   90.00
_cell.angle_beta   90.00
_cell.angle_gamma   90.00
#
_symmetry.space_group_name_H-M   'P 1'
#
loop_
_entity.id
_entity.type
_entity.pdbx_description
1 polymer ?
#
loop_
_entity_poly.entity_id
_entity_poly.type
_entity_poly.pdbx_seq_one_letter_code
_entity_poly.pdbx_strand_id
1 'polypeptide(L)'
;MNLYLRYFDSELLVSSVDEAIEFLSSISEINMTRELEKDLRDYAAANVYYPKRYKVRPRVYFIVIKTEAATMEDFKAKKALRPMERVNKGESPIIVALNDERYGWYEGKLDFKRVVVSPATGKCEYRDTSFVAQCKAMSGLDAYNRICDHLLTRVDSRSQFPSPKGKNYSFKFLGACKPEA
;
A
#
# COMPACT_ATOMS: atom_id res chain seq x y z
N MET A 1 -18.64 -22.53 -7.70
CA MET A 1 -17.50 -21.63 -7.39
C MET A 1 -17.82 -20.94 -6.08
N ASN A 2 -16.90 -20.95 -5.12
CA ASN A 2 -17.16 -20.48 -3.76
C ASN A 2 -16.83 -19.00 -3.62
N LEU A 3 -17.46 -18.33 -2.66
CA LEU A 3 -17.24 -16.93 -2.34
C LEU A 3 -16.69 -16.82 -0.92
N TYR A 4 -15.53 -16.20 -0.79
CA TYR A 4 -15.00 -15.77 0.50
C TYR A 4 -15.40 -14.32 0.73
N LEU A 5 -16.06 -14.07 1.86
CA LEU A 5 -16.46 -12.76 2.32
C LEU A 5 -15.69 -12.40 3.60
N ARG A 6 -15.30 -11.13 3.70
CA ARG A 6 -14.70 -10.61 4.94
C ARG A 6 -15.16 -9.18 5.21
N TYR A 7 -15.67 -8.98 6.42
CA TYR A 7 -15.97 -7.69 7.01
C TYR A 7 -15.30 -7.63 8.40
N PHE A 8 -14.23 -6.84 8.53
CA PHE A 8 -13.35 -6.83 9.71
C PHE A 8 -12.86 -8.23 10.11
N ASP A 9 -13.32 -8.72 11.27
CA ASP A 9 -12.98 -10.01 11.87
C ASP A 9 -14.04 -11.09 11.55
N SER A 10 -15.17 -10.69 10.96
CA SER A 10 -16.19 -11.60 10.46
C SER A 10 -15.80 -12.06 9.06
N GLU A 11 -15.48 -13.34 8.92
CA GLU A 11 -15.16 -13.97 7.63
C GLU A 11 -15.98 -15.24 7.44
N LEU A 12 -16.37 -15.49 6.19
CA LEU A 12 -17.18 -16.63 5.81
C LEU A 12 -16.78 -17.11 4.42
N LEU A 13 -16.77 -18.43 4.23
CA LEU A 13 -16.68 -19.05 2.91
C LEU A 13 -18.02 -19.72 2.62
N VAL A 14 -18.65 -19.34 1.52
CA VAL A 14 -19.97 -19.82 1.11
C VAL A 14 -19.93 -20.44 -0.28
N SER A 15 -20.87 -21.33 -0.54
CA SER A 15 -20.95 -22.07 -1.81
C SER A 15 -21.89 -21.41 -2.82
N SER A 16 -22.78 -20.53 -2.34
CA SER A 16 -23.78 -19.83 -3.13
C SER A 16 -23.78 -18.33 -2.86
N VAL A 17 -24.31 -17.54 -3.82
CA VAL A 17 -24.48 -16.10 -3.63
C VAL A 17 -25.62 -15.79 -2.64
N ASP A 18 -26.59 -16.69 -2.49
CA ASP A 18 -27.70 -16.51 -1.56
C ASP A 18 -27.22 -16.58 -0.10
N GLU A 19 -26.36 -17.56 0.23
CA GLU A 19 -25.67 -17.62 1.54
C GLU A 19 -24.81 -16.37 1.79
N ALA A 20 -24.17 -15.83 0.75
CA ALA A 20 -23.38 -14.61 0.86
C ALA A 20 -24.25 -13.41 1.25
N ILE A 21 -25.42 -13.28 0.61
CA ILE A 21 -26.38 -12.21 0.88
C ILE A 21 -26.98 -12.36 2.28
N GLU A 22 -27.32 -13.58 2.70
CA GLU A 22 -27.81 -13.86 4.05
C GLU A 22 -26.78 -13.46 5.13
N PHE A 23 -25.51 -13.85 4.97
CA PHE A 23 -24.43 -13.46 5.87
C PHE A 23 -24.27 -11.94 5.94
N LEU A 24 -24.23 -11.26 4.80
CA LEU A 24 -24.08 -9.80 4.78
C LEU A 24 -25.30 -9.08 5.38
N SER A 25 -26.50 -9.64 5.22
CA SER A 25 -27.74 -9.12 5.82
C SER A 25 -27.79 -9.31 7.34
N SER A 26 -27.06 -10.29 7.88
CA SER A 26 -26.91 -10.46 9.33
C SER A 26 -26.07 -9.36 9.99
N ILE A 27 -25.29 -8.59 9.21
CA ILE A 27 -24.43 -7.51 9.69
C ILE A 27 -25.21 -6.20 9.68
N SER A 28 -25.55 -5.68 10.86
CA SER A 28 -26.40 -4.49 11.02
C SER A 28 -25.88 -3.22 10.31
N GLU A 29 -24.56 -3.09 10.16
CA GLU A 29 -23.93 -1.95 9.48
C GLU A 29 -24.03 -2.01 7.95
N ILE A 30 -24.31 -3.17 7.37
CA ILE A 30 -24.39 -3.37 5.93
C ILE A 30 -25.85 -3.23 5.51
N ASN A 31 -26.19 -2.12 4.86
CA ASN A 31 -27.49 -1.96 4.26
C ASN A 31 -27.58 -2.77 2.95
N MET A 32 -28.27 -3.91 3.00
CA MET A 32 -28.50 -4.75 1.83
C MET A 32 -29.56 -4.14 0.92
N THR A 33 -29.12 -3.30 -0.01
CA THR A 33 -29.99 -2.71 -1.03
C THR A 33 -30.16 -3.67 -2.22
N ARG A 34 -31.25 -3.53 -2.96
CA ARG A 34 -31.48 -4.27 -4.22
C ARG A 34 -30.35 -4.11 -5.23
N GLU A 35 -29.72 -2.94 -5.26
CA GLU A 35 -28.57 -2.65 -6.12
C GLU A 35 -27.35 -3.45 -5.70
N LEU A 36 -27.08 -3.52 -4.39
CA LEU A 36 -25.99 -4.32 -3.85
C LEU A 36 -26.20 -5.82 -4.09
N GLU A 37 -27.41 -6.33 -3.86
CA GLU A 37 -27.76 -7.73 -4.15
C GLU A 37 -27.54 -8.07 -5.63
N LYS A 38 -28.04 -7.21 -6.52
CA LYS A 38 -27.84 -7.39 -7.96
C LYS A 38 -26.36 -7.40 -8.31
N ASP A 39 -25.58 -6.47 -7.79
CA ASP A 39 -24.15 -6.38 -8.05
C ASP A 39 -23.35 -7.59 -7.52
N LEU A 40 -23.78 -8.17 -6.39
CA LEU A 40 -23.23 -9.42 -5.86
C LEU A 40 -23.55 -10.62 -6.77
N ARG A 41 -24.79 -10.72 -7.27
CA ARG A 41 -25.22 -11.76 -8.22
C ARG A 41 -24.49 -11.63 -9.55
N ASP A 42 -24.41 -10.41 -10.09
CA ASP A 42 -23.68 -10.10 -11.32
C ASP A 42 -22.20 -10.43 -11.16
N TYR A 43 -21.60 -10.05 -10.03
CA TYR A 43 -20.22 -10.43 -9.71
C TYR A 43 -20.05 -11.93 -9.63
N ALA A 44 -20.94 -12.67 -8.95
CA ALA A 44 -20.88 -14.13 -8.83
C ALA A 44 -20.98 -14.83 -10.19
N ALA A 45 -21.83 -14.34 -11.09
CA ALA A 45 -22.02 -14.89 -12.44
C ALA A 45 -20.90 -14.50 -13.43
N ALA A 46 -20.26 -13.34 -13.27
CA ALA A 46 -19.23 -12.85 -14.19
C ALA A 46 -17.95 -13.71 -14.16
N ASN A 47 -17.24 -13.84 -15.29
CA ASN A 47 -15.92 -14.49 -15.36
C ASN A 47 -14.76 -13.61 -14.83
N VAL A 48 -15.05 -12.76 -13.84
CA VAL A 48 -14.06 -11.87 -13.20
C VAL A 48 -13.63 -12.46 -11.87
N TYR A 49 -12.32 -12.69 -11.72
CA TYR A 49 -11.73 -13.33 -10.53
C TYR A 49 -11.03 -12.33 -9.58
N TYR A 50 -11.02 -11.04 -9.93
CA TYR A 50 -10.39 -10.02 -9.08
C TYR A 50 -11.24 -9.72 -7.84
N PRO A 51 -10.65 -9.67 -6.63
CA PRO A 51 -11.34 -9.30 -5.41
C PRO A 51 -12.11 -7.98 -5.54
N LYS A 52 -13.40 -8.00 -5.24
CA LYS A 52 -14.25 -6.81 -5.26
C LYS A 52 -14.42 -6.24 -3.85
N ARG A 53 -14.30 -4.91 -3.74
CA ARG A 53 -14.43 -4.16 -2.48
C ARG A 53 -15.71 -3.36 -2.51
N TYR A 54 -16.52 -3.51 -1.47
CA TYR A 54 -17.80 -2.83 -1.32
C TYR A 54 -17.71 -1.85 -0.16
N LYS A 55 -17.85 -0.56 -0.46
CA LYS A 55 -17.74 0.51 0.54
C LYS A 55 -19.05 0.59 1.33
N VAL A 56 -18.97 0.43 2.64
CA VAL A 56 -20.11 0.55 3.56
C VAL A 56 -20.19 1.98 4.10
N ARG A 57 -19.06 2.52 4.59
CA ARG A 57 -18.91 3.90 5.07
C ARG A 57 -17.46 4.40 4.85
N PRO A 58 -17.11 5.67 5.09
CA PRO A 58 -15.72 6.13 4.95
C PRO A 58 -14.74 5.22 5.70
N ARG A 59 -13.72 4.72 5.00
CA ARG A 59 -12.69 3.78 5.50
C ARG A 59 -13.19 2.38 5.92
N VAL A 60 -14.45 2.04 5.64
CA VAL A 60 -15.02 0.73 6.00
C VAL A 60 -15.61 0.07 4.77
N TYR A 61 -15.16 -1.15 4.51
CA TYR A 61 -15.55 -1.94 3.36
C TYR A 61 -15.56 -3.42 3.72
N PHE A 62 -16.34 -4.20 2.99
CA PHE A 62 -16.17 -5.65 2.94
C PHE A 62 -15.55 -6.06 1.60
N ILE A 63 -14.93 -7.24 1.59
CA ILE A 63 -14.36 -7.84 0.38
C ILE A 63 -15.09 -9.11 0.02
N VAL A 64 -15.22 -9.36 -1.29
CA VAL A 64 -15.71 -10.62 -1.84
C VAL A 64 -14.67 -11.17 -2.81
N ILE A 65 -14.24 -12.40 -2.58
CA ILE A 65 -13.22 -13.10 -3.36
C ILE A 65 -13.81 -14.38 -3.91
N LYS A 66 -13.67 -14.61 -5.22
CA LYS A 66 -13.99 -15.91 -5.82
C LYS A 66 -12.86 -16.89 -5.56
N THR A 67 -13.21 -18.12 -5.21
CA THR A 67 -12.23 -19.15 -4.92
C THR A 67 -12.76 -20.53 -5.27
N GLU A 68 -11.83 -21.42 -5.62
CA GLU A 68 -12.08 -22.86 -5.78
C GLU A 68 -11.84 -23.64 -4.49
N ALA A 69 -11.41 -22.96 -3.41
CA ALA A 69 -11.19 -23.59 -2.13
C ALA A 69 -12.49 -24.14 -1.54
N ALA A 70 -12.50 -25.41 -1.13
CA ALA A 70 -13.69 -26.08 -0.61
C ALA A 70 -13.95 -25.76 0.86
N THR A 71 -12.91 -25.44 1.64
CA THR A 71 -13.00 -25.15 3.08
C THR A 71 -12.28 -23.84 3.43
N MET A 72 -12.63 -23.24 4.57
CA MET A 72 -11.92 -22.07 5.11
C MET A 72 -10.44 -22.36 5.35
N GLU A 73 -10.12 -23.58 5.80
CA GLU A 73 -8.75 -24.04 5.97
C GLU A 73 -8.00 -24.09 4.65
N ASP A 74 -8.60 -24.66 3.60
CA ASP A 74 -8.00 -24.71 2.26
C ASP A 74 -7.82 -23.29 1.68
N PHE A 75 -8.77 -22.39 1.90
CA PHE A 75 -8.65 -21.00 1.45
C PHE A 75 -7.50 -20.26 2.17
N LYS A 76 -7.39 -20.43 3.49
CA LYS A 76 -6.31 -19.84 4.30
C LYS A 76 -4.96 -20.49 3.99
N ALA A 77 -4.94 -21.81 3.84
CA ALA A 77 -3.78 -22.59 3.46
C ALA A 77 -3.32 -22.19 2.07
N LYS A 78 -4.20 -22.00 1.07
CA LYS A 78 -3.87 -21.46 -0.27
C LYS A 78 -3.54 -19.96 -0.27
N LYS A 79 -3.84 -19.23 0.80
CA LYS A 79 -3.31 -17.86 1.01
C LYS A 79 -1.90 -17.89 1.63
N ALA A 80 -1.62 -18.87 2.48
CA ALA A 80 -0.27 -19.20 3.00
C ALA A 80 0.60 -19.91 1.94
N LEU A 81 -0.06 -20.66 1.06
CA LEU A 81 0.39 -21.36 -0.13
C LEU A 81 -0.17 -20.66 -1.36
N ARG A 82 -0.23 -19.31 -1.35
CA ARG A 82 0.29 -18.71 -2.56
C ARG A 82 1.63 -19.41 -2.65
N PRO A 83 1.95 -20.13 -3.74
CA PRO A 83 3.34 -20.08 -4.09
C PRO A 83 3.61 -18.58 -3.98
N MET A 84 4.53 -18.21 -3.10
CA MET A 84 5.62 -17.50 -3.70
C MET A 84 5.87 -18.27 -5.02
N GLU A 85 5.23 -17.82 -6.09
CA GLU A 85 6.02 -17.27 -7.14
C GLU A 85 7.03 -16.38 -6.38
N ARG A 86 8.09 -17.04 -5.88
CA ARG A 86 9.38 -17.00 -6.51
C ARG A 86 9.14 -17.01 -8.03
N VAL A 87 8.49 -15.96 -8.56
CA VAL A 87 9.23 -15.09 -9.42
C VAL A 87 10.50 -14.91 -8.61
N ASN A 88 11.54 -15.62 -8.99
CA ASN A 88 12.85 -15.05 -8.92
C ASN A 88 12.83 -13.75 -9.76
N LYS A 89 11.94 -12.80 -9.44
CA LYS A 89 12.32 -11.43 -9.29
C LYS A 89 13.19 -11.55 -8.06
N GLY A 90 14.48 -11.84 -8.30
CA GLY A 90 15.48 -11.27 -7.42
C GLY A 90 14.98 -9.88 -7.09
N GLU A 91 14.89 -9.58 -5.79
CA GLU A 91 14.45 -8.30 -5.27
C GLU A 91 14.81 -7.22 -6.29
N SER A 92 13.82 -6.42 -6.74
CA SER A 92 14.08 -5.45 -7.80
C SER A 92 15.40 -4.74 -7.47
N PRO A 93 16.35 -4.59 -8.40
CA PRO A 93 17.74 -4.22 -8.05
C PRO A 93 17.83 -2.96 -7.18
N ILE A 94 16.84 -2.08 -7.27
CA ILE A 94 16.64 -0.91 -6.41
C ILE A 94 16.43 -1.27 -4.94
N ILE A 95 15.61 -2.29 -4.63
CA ILE A 95 15.36 -2.79 -3.26
C ILE A 95 16.63 -3.44 -2.70
N VAL A 96 17.34 -4.24 -3.49
CA VAL A 96 18.63 -4.81 -3.07
C VAL A 96 19.60 -3.69 -2.73
N ALA A 97 19.78 -2.73 -3.65
CA ALA A 97 20.70 -1.61 -3.45
C ALA A 97 20.28 -0.67 -2.30
N LEU A 98 18.97 -0.51 -2.05
CA LEU A 98 18.46 0.28 -0.91
C LEU A 98 18.84 -0.34 0.43
N ASN A 99 18.77 -1.68 0.51
CA ASN A 99 19.08 -2.43 1.73
C ASN A 99 20.56 -2.83 1.82
N ASP A 100 21.37 -2.56 0.80
CA ASP A 100 22.81 -2.82 0.81
C ASP A 100 23.48 -2.02 1.94
N GLU A 101 23.94 -2.75 2.96
CA GLU A 101 24.54 -2.18 4.17
C GLU A 101 25.99 -1.80 3.90
N ARG A 102 26.19 -0.58 3.41
CA ARG A 102 27.50 -0.02 3.14
C ARG A 102 27.70 1.30 3.87
N TYR A 103 28.30 1.25 5.06
CA TYR A 103 28.54 2.46 5.83
C TYR A 103 29.40 3.49 5.08
N GLY A 104 28.93 4.74 5.04
CA GLY A 104 29.67 5.86 4.47
C GLY A 104 28.81 7.08 4.20
N TRP A 105 29.28 7.94 3.30
CA TRP A 105 28.56 9.10 2.82
C TRP A 105 27.65 8.71 1.65
N TYR A 106 26.42 9.18 1.72
CA TYR A 106 25.40 9.01 0.69
C TYR A 106 24.87 10.37 0.28
N GLU A 107 24.72 10.58 -1.03
CA GLU A 107 23.94 11.67 -1.59
C GLU A 107 22.54 11.14 -1.88
N GLY A 108 21.52 11.67 -1.21
CA GLY A 108 20.13 11.35 -1.46
C GLY A 108 19.43 12.53 -2.12
N LYS A 109 18.76 12.27 -3.25
CA LYS A 109 17.88 13.21 -3.93
C LYS A 109 16.44 12.75 -3.77
N LEU A 110 15.60 13.62 -3.24
CA LEU A 110 14.21 13.38 -2.89
C LEU A 110 13.30 14.45 -3.51
N ASP A 111 12.36 14.02 -4.33
CA ASP A 111 11.32 14.87 -4.91
C ASP A 111 9.99 14.62 -4.17
N PHE A 112 9.44 15.64 -3.52
CA PHE A 112 8.26 15.50 -2.66
C PHE A 112 7.30 16.68 -2.79
N LYS A 113 6.05 16.49 -2.35
CA LYS A 113 5.03 17.55 -2.34
C LYS A 113 5.07 18.27 -1.00
N ARG A 114 5.67 19.46 -0.96
CA ARG A 114 5.74 20.31 0.22
C ARG A 114 4.46 21.13 0.37
N VAL A 115 3.88 21.15 1.56
CA VAL A 115 2.78 22.07 1.88
C VAL A 115 3.33 23.46 2.21
N VAL A 116 2.77 24.48 1.57
CA VAL A 116 3.07 25.89 1.80
C VAL A 116 1.76 26.63 2.05
N VAL A 117 1.71 27.44 3.11
CA VAL A 117 0.56 28.30 3.38
C VAL A 117 0.73 29.59 2.59
N SER A 118 -0.24 29.93 1.75
CA SER A 118 -0.25 31.19 1.01
C SER A 118 -0.46 32.35 1.99
N PRO A 119 0.48 33.30 2.11
CA PRO A 119 0.36 34.41 3.06
C PRO A 119 -0.81 35.35 2.72
N ALA A 120 -1.27 35.37 1.47
CA ALA A 120 -2.38 36.21 1.04
C ALA A 120 -3.76 35.64 1.37
N THR A 121 -3.93 34.30 1.35
CA THR A 121 -5.25 33.66 1.48
C THR A 121 -5.36 32.73 2.69
N GLY A 122 -4.26 32.42 3.37
CA GLY A 122 -4.18 31.42 4.44
C GLY A 122 -4.41 29.98 3.96
N LYS A 123 -4.60 29.76 2.65
CA LYS A 123 -4.85 28.43 2.07
C LYS A 123 -3.55 27.64 1.96
N CYS A 124 -3.66 26.34 2.17
CA CYS A 124 -2.55 25.40 2.06
C CYS A 124 -2.45 24.87 0.64
N GLU A 125 -1.29 25.01 0.02
CA GLU A 125 -1.00 24.57 -1.34
C GLU A 125 0.12 23.53 -1.33
N TYR A 126 0.04 22.54 -2.22
CA TYR A 126 1.09 21.55 -2.41
C TYR A 126 2.00 22.01 -3.56
N ARG A 127 3.31 22.09 -3.29
CA ARG A 127 4.34 22.44 -4.28
C ARG A 127 5.31 21.29 -4.46
N ASP A 128 5.60 20.96 -5.72
CA ASP A 128 6.71 20.06 -6.04
C ASP A 128 8.03 20.67 -5.55
N THR A 129 8.78 19.91 -4.75
CA THR A 129 10.03 20.34 -4.15
C THR A 129 11.07 19.26 -4.32
N SER A 130 12.21 19.62 -4.91
CA SER A 130 13.41 18.77 -4.98
C SER A 130 14.34 19.11 -3.83
N PHE A 131 14.80 18.09 -3.12
CA PHE A 131 15.76 18.21 -2.02
C PHE A 131 16.92 17.27 -2.26
N VAL A 132 18.15 17.77 -2.07
CA VAL A 132 19.38 16.97 -2.19
C VAL A 132 20.19 17.20 -0.93
N ALA A 133 20.64 16.10 -0.31
CA ALA A 133 21.51 16.18 0.85
C ALA A 133 22.54 15.06 0.84
N GLN A 134 23.72 15.38 1.37
CA GLN A 134 24.76 14.42 1.65
C GLN A 134 24.73 14.09 3.14
N CYS A 135 24.54 12.83 3.49
CA CYS A 135 24.47 12.38 4.87
C CYS A 135 25.26 11.10 5.08
N LYS A 136 25.74 10.90 6.32
CA LYS A 136 26.39 9.66 6.72
C LYS A 136 25.30 8.63 7.04
N ALA A 137 25.35 7.47 6.42
CA ALA A 137 24.35 6.42 6.59
C ALA A 137 24.92 5.01 6.50
N MET A 138 24.14 4.04 6.99
CA MET A 138 24.45 2.61 6.92
C MET A 138 24.02 1.99 5.59
N SER A 139 23.01 2.56 4.92
CA SER A 139 22.45 2.07 3.65
C SER A 139 21.73 3.19 2.89
N GLY A 140 21.32 2.91 1.65
CA GLY A 140 20.51 3.85 0.86
C GLY A 140 19.14 4.13 1.49
N LEU A 141 18.55 3.14 2.18
CA LEU A 141 17.32 3.29 2.94
C LEU A 141 17.52 4.13 4.21
N ASP A 142 18.63 3.92 4.92
CA ASP A 142 18.96 4.68 6.12
C ASP A 142 19.26 6.16 5.77
N ALA A 143 19.85 6.42 4.61
CA ALA A 143 20.01 7.78 4.07
C ALA A 143 18.64 8.45 3.79
N TYR A 144 17.70 7.70 3.19
CA TYR A 144 16.33 8.19 2.96
C TYR A 144 15.64 8.57 4.27
N ASN A 145 15.69 7.69 5.27
CA ASN A 145 15.04 7.93 6.56
C ASN A 145 15.60 9.19 7.24
N ARG A 146 16.92 9.37 7.28
CA ARG A 146 17.54 10.58 7.83
C ARG A 146 17.12 11.86 7.11
N ILE A 147 17.01 11.82 5.78
CA ILE A 147 16.53 12.96 4.99
C ILE A 147 15.09 13.29 5.35
N CYS A 148 14.21 12.28 5.41
CA CYS A 148 12.81 12.46 5.77
C CYS A 148 12.64 12.98 7.20
N ASP A 149 13.37 12.43 8.17
CA ASP A 149 13.36 12.88 9.57
C ASP A 149 13.81 14.35 9.68
N HIS A 150 14.85 14.72 8.93
CA HIS A 150 15.29 16.12 8.86
C HIS A 150 14.18 17.02 8.31
N LEU A 151 13.56 16.64 7.18
CA LEU A 151 12.53 17.43 6.53
C LEU A 151 11.26 17.54 7.37
N LEU A 152 10.84 16.49 8.07
CA LEU A 152 9.66 16.50 8.94
C LEU A 152 9.72 17.57 10.03
N THR A 153 10.92 17.96 10.48
CA THR A 153 11.10 19.06 11.44
C THR A 153 11.06 20.46 10.82
N ARG A 154 11.10 20.56 9.49
CA ARG A 154 11.25 21.82 8.73
C ARG A 154 10.09 22.12 7.80
N VAL A 155 9.29 21.12 7.44
CA VAL A 155 8.11 21.27 6.59
C VAL A 155 6.84 20.99 7.38
N ASP A 156 5.72 21.49 6.87
CA ASP A 156 4.40 21.21 7.43
C ASP A 156 4.11 19.70 7.39
N SER A 157 3.54 19.16 8.46
CA SER A 157 3.28 17.73 8.64
C SER A 157 2.33 17.12 7.59
N ARG A 158 1.59 17.96 6.85
CA ARG A 158 0.74 17.53 5.73
C ARG A 158 1.52 17.32 4.43
N SER A 159 2.81 17.65 4.39
CA SER A 159 3.68 17.39 3.23
C SER A 159 3.76 15.90 2.93
N GLN A 160 3.76 15.54 1.65
CA GLN A 160 3.71 14.15 1.20
C GLN A 160 5.08 13.70 0.71
N PHE A 161 5.69 12.78 1.46
CA PHE A 161 6.95 12.15 1.10
C PHE A 161 6.71 10.89 0.25
N PRO A 162 7.47 10.71 -0.85
CA PRO A 162 7.34 9.52 -1.70
C PRO A 162 7.91 8.27 -1.02
N SER A 163 7.58 7.09 -1.51
CA SER A 163 8.25 5.86 -1.05
C SER A 163 9.74 5.85 -1.45
N PRO A 164 10.65 5.33 -0.61
CA PRO A 164 12.06 5.14 -0.98
C PRO A 164 12.24 4.17 -2.17
N LYS A 165 11.25 3.32 -2.44
CA LYS A 165 11.24 2.38 -3.57
C LYS A 165 10.71 3.01 -4.87
N GLY A 166 10.25 4.26 -4.81
CA GLY A 166 9.66 4.98 -5.94
C GLY A 166 10.68 5.71 -6.79
N LYS A 167 10.23 6.28 -7.91
CA LYS A 167 11.08 7.06 -8.84
C LYS A 167 11.53 8.41 -8.28
N ASN A 168 10.87 8.88 -7.23
CA ASN A 168 11.08 10.21 -6.65
C ASN A 168 12.16 10.22 -5.56
N TYR A 169 12.83 9.09 -5.33
CA TYR A 169 14.03 9.01 -4.51
C TYR A 169 15.13 8.34 -5.30
N SER A 170 16.32 8.93 -5.28
CA SER A 170 17.53 8.34 -5.82
C SER A 170 18.67 8.60 -4.86
N PHE A 171 19.62 7.67 -4.80
CA PHE A 171 20.77 7.77 -3.91
C PHE A 171 22.05 7.35 -4.62
N LYS A 172 23.17 7.92 -4.17
CA LYS A 172 24.51 7.60 -4.65
C LYS A 172 25.45 7.45 -3.46
N PHE A 173 26.17 6.34 -3.40
CA PHE A 173 27.24 6.16 -2.42
C PHE A 173 28.47 6.96 -2.84
N LEU A 174 28.99 7.79 -1.93
CA LEU A 174 30.09 8.71 -2.17
C LEU A 174 31.44 8.20 -1.62
N GLY A 175 31.43 7.22 -0.72
CA GLY A 175 32.64 6.69 -0.08
C GLY A 175 32.61 6.78 1.44
N ALA A 176 33.66 6.23 2.08
CA ALA A 176 33.81 6.28 3.54
C ALA A 176 34.17 7.69 4.05
N CYS A 177 34.83 8.49 3.21
CA CYS A 177 35.24 9.86 3.50
C CYS A 177 34.28 10.86 2.87
N LYS A 178 34.18 12.05 3.45
CA LYS A 178 33.34 13.12 2.91
C LYS A 178 33.88 13.48 1.52
N PRO A 179 33.05 13.48 0.46
CA PRO A 179 33.52 13.94 -0.84
C PRO A 179 34.00 15.39 -0.73
N GLU A 180 35.15 15.67 -1.33
CA GLU A 180 35.61 17.05 -1.50
C GLU A 180 34.64 17.77 -2.46
N ALA A 181 34.28 19.00 -2.09
CA ALA A 181 33.28 19.82 -2.78
C ALA A 181 33.86 20.52 -4.01
#